data_AF-A0A1I3SBD1-F1
#
_entry.id   AF-A0A1I3SBD1-F1
#
_cell.length_a   1.000
_cell.length_b   1.000
_cell.length_c   1.000
_cell.angle_alpha   90.00
_cell.angle_beta   90.00
_cell.angle_gamma   90.00
#
_symmetry.space_group_name_H-M   'P 1'
#
loop_
_entity.id
_entity.type
_entity.pdbx_description
1 polymer ?
#
loop_
_entity_poly.entity_id
_entity_poly.type
_entity_poly.pdbx_seq_one_letter_code
_entity_poly.pdbx_strand_id
1 'polypeptide(L)' 'MDTLAVQAALAALGYALVRSGVIDADIRILLQTFQRGHGLAATGALTLDTILALRAAVACRPAGQG' A
#
# COMPACT_ATOMS: atom_id res chain seq x y z
N MET A 1 -0.83 -3.59 -11.29
CA MET A 1 -1.63 -2.97 -10.21
C MET A 1 -1.44 -1.49 -10.35
N ASP A 2 -2.52 -0.76 -10.63
CA ASP A 2 -2.46 0.67 -10.90
C ASP A 2 -2.33 1.47 -9.59
N THR A 3 -1.95 2.73 -9.71
CA THR A 3 -1.79 3.65 -8.55
C THR A 3 -3.05 3.75 -7.71
N LEU A 4 -4.22 3.80 -8.34
CA LEU A 4 -5.53 3.76 -7.67
C LEU A 4 -5.76 2.46 -6.89
N ALA A 5 -5.37 1.32 -7.45
CA ALA A 5 -5.50 0.03 -6.78
C ALA A 5 -4.57 -0.06 -5.57
N VAL A 6 -3.36 0.51 -5.65
CA VAL A 6 -2.40 0.57 -4.53
C VAL A 6 -2.93 1.45 -3.40
N GLN A 7 -3.47 2.62 -3.73
CA GLN A 7 -4.11 3.48 -2.75
C GLN A 7 -5.33 2.81 -2.11
N ALA A 8 -6.15 2.09 -2.89
CA ALA A 8 -7.25 1.30 -2.35
C ALA A 8 -6.77 0.19 -1.41
N ALA A 9 -5.69 -0.51 -1.75
CA ALA A 9 -5.07 -1.52 -0.90
C ALA A 9 -4.58 -0.92 0.43
N LEU A 10 -3.85 0.19 0.37
CA LEU A 10 -3.38 0.90 1.56
C LEU A 10 -4.55 1.40 2.42
N ALA A 11 -5.60 1.95 1.82
CA ALA A 11 -6.81 2.34 2.54
C ALA A 11 -7.49 1.14 3.22
N ALA A 12 -7.59 0.00 2.54
CA ALA A 12 -8.12 -1.25 3.09
C ALA A 12 -7.24 -1.81 4.23
N LEU A 13 -5.94 -1.54 4.20
CA LEU A 13 -5.01 -1.85 5.29
C LEU A 13 -5.12 -0.86 6.48
N GLY A 14 -5.95 0.18 6.37
CA GLY A 14 -6.22 1.14 7.45
C GLY A 14 -5.37 2.41 7.40
N TYR A 15 -4.64 2.65 6.30
CA TYR A 15 -3.93 3.91 6.12
C TYR A 15 -4.90 5.02 5.67
N ALA A 16 -4.89 6.15 6.39
CA ALA A 16 -5.66 7.33 6.00
C ALA A 16 -4.96 8.03 4.83
N LEU A 17 -5.54 7.92 3.65
CA LEU A 17 -5.02 8.53 2.42
C LEU A 17 -6.14 8.94 1.47
N VAL A 18 -5.83 9.86 0.57
CA VAL A 18 -6.72 10.26 -0.50
C VAL A 18 -6.44 9.42 -1.74
N ARG A 19 -7.48 8.76 -2.26
CA ARG A 19 -7.41 7.98 -3.50
C ARG A 19 -7.48 8.90 -4.72
N SER A 20 -6.39 9.63 -4.97
CA SER A 20 -6.29 10.56 -6.11
C SER A 20 -5.77 9.88 -7.40
N GLY A 21 -5.28 8.65 -7.33
CA GLY A 21 -4.59 7.98 -8.44
C GLY A 21 -3.18 8.48 -8.72
N VAL A 22 -2.67 9.42 -7.92
CA VAL A 22 -1.33 9.99 -8.01
C VAL A 22 -0.49 9.56 -6.81
N ILE A 23 0.75 9.14 -7.06
CA ILE A 23 1.71 8.80 -5.99
C ILE A 23 2.41 10.09 -5.54
N ASP A 24 1.72 10.89 -4.74
CA ASP A 24 2.26 12.10 -4.13
C ASP A 24 3.22 11.78 -2.98
N ALA A 25 3.90 12.80 -2.45
CA ALA A 25 4.85 12.65 -1.35
C ALA A 25 4.25 11.93 -0.13
N ASP A 26 3.01 12.24 0.24
CA ASP A 26 2.29 11.56 1.33
C ASP A 26 2.12 10.06 1.08
N ILE A 27 1.72 9.68 -0.14
CA ILE A 27 1.58 8.28 -0.53
C ILE A 27 2.93 7.58 -0.52
N ARG A 28 4.01 8.26 -0.93
CA ARG A 28 5.37 7.72 -0.85
C ARG A 28 5.79 7.48 0.59
N ILE A 29 5.43 8.35 1.54
CA ILE A 29 5.71 8.15 2.98
C ILE A 29 4.95 6.93 3.52
N LEU A 30 3.69 6.76 3.11
CA LEU A 30 2.90 5.58 3.47
C LEU A 30 3.49 4.29 2.88
N LEU A 31 3.91 4.31 1.60
CA LEU A 31 4.61 3.19 0.99
C LEU A 31 5.91 2.87 1.73
N GLN A 32 6.71 3.86 2.09
CA GLN A 32 7.95 3.65 2.86
C GLN A 32 7.67 3.02 4.23
N THR A 33 6.57 3.40 4.87
CA THR A 33 6.15 2.83 6.15
C THR A 33 5.70 1.38 5.97
N PHE A 34 4.86 1.11 4.97
CA PHE A 34 4.44 -0.25 4.63
C PHE A 34 5.63 -1.15 4.28
N GLN A 35 6.53 -0.67 3.42
CA GLN A 35 7.75 -1.38 3.02
C GLN A 35 8.61 -1.72 4.23
N ARG A 36 8.87 -0.76 5.13
CA ARG A 36 9.60 -1.01 6.39
C ARG A 36 8.93 -2.08 7.24
N GLY A 37 7.60 -2.02 7.39
CA GLY A 37 6.84 -2.99 8.17
C GLY A 37 6.87 -4.41 7.59
N HIS A 38 7.09 -4.53 6.28
CA HIS A 38 7.17 -5.80 5.56
C HIS A 38 8.62 -6.25 5.25
N GLY A 39 9.63 -5.59 5.80
CA GLY A 39 11.04 -5.94 5.56
C GLY A 39 11.55 -5.62 4.15
N LEU A 40 10.84 -4.75 3.41
CA LEU A 40 11.22 -4.30 2.08
C LEU A 40 12.04 -3.00 2.14
N ALA A 41 12.76 -2.72 1.06
CA ALA A 41 13.45 -1.44 0.90
C ALA A 41 12.44 -0.29 0.84
N ALA A 42 12.41 0.54 1.90
CA ALA A 42 11.53 1.69 2.02
C ALA A 42 11.98 2.87 1.15
N THR A 43 11.88 2.66 -0.16
CA THR A 43 12.19 3.65 -1.19
C THR A 43 10.98 4.53 -1.53
N GLY A 44 9.77 4.11 -1.10
CA GLY A 44 8.51 4.73 -1.51
C GLY A 44 8.19 4.48 -2.98
N ALA A 45 8.95 3.63 -3.65
CA ALA A 45 8.75 3.24 -5.03
C ALA A 45 7.82 2.04 -5.12
N LEU A 46 6.98 2.04 -6.14
CA LEU A 46 6.00 1.00 -6.39
C LEU A 46 6.67 -0.14 -7.19
N THR A 47 7.50 -0.92 -6.50
CA THR A 47 8.21 -2.07 -7.09
C THR A 47 7.33 -3.33 -7.10
N LEU A 48 7.73 -4.33 -7.88
CA LEU A 48 7.02 -5.61 -7.96
C LEU A 48 6.87 -6.27 -6.57
N ASP A 49 7.92 -6.29 -5.75
CA ASP A 49 7.87 -6.78 -4.37
C ASP A 49 6.85 -6.04 -3.51
N THR A 50 6.79 -4.70 -3.64
CA THR A 50 5.82 -3.88 -2.91
C THR A 50 4.40 -4.22 -3.32
N ILE A 51 4.15 -4.44 -4.62
CA ILE A 51 2.86 -4.86 -5.15
C ILE A 51 2.48 -6.24 -4.63
N LEU A 52 3.40 -7.21 -4.64
CA LEU A 52 3.15 -8.56 -4.15
C LEU A 52 2.84 -8.54 -2.65
N ALA A 53 3.59 -7.78 -1.85
CA ALA A 53 3.35 -7.61 -0.43
C ALA A 53 2.00 -6.93 -0.14
N LEU A 54 1.64 -5.88 -0.87
CA LEU A 54 0.33 -5.22 -0.74
C LEU A 54 -0.82 -6.19 -1.07
N ARG A 55 -0.70 -6.95 -2.16
CA ARG A 55 -1.72 -7.95 -2.53
C ARG A 55 -1.84 -9.04 -1.49
N ALA A 56 -0.72 -9.54 -0.97
CA ALA A 56 -0.71 -10.54 0.09
C ALA A 56 -1.32 -9.99 1.38
N ALA A 57 -1.00 -8.75 1.76
CA ALA A 57 -1.53 -8.09 2.95
C ALA A 57 -3.05 -7.87 2.85
N VAL A 58 -3.55 -7.41 1.69
CA VAL A 58 -4.99 -7.25 1.45
C VAL A 58 -5.70 -8.60 1.36
N ALA A 59 -5.09 -9.63 0.79
CA ALA A 59 -5.68 -10.97 0.74
C ALA A 59 -5.71 -11.64 2.12
N CYS A 60 -4.69 -11.40 2.95
CA CYS A 60 -4.58 -11.95 4.31
C CYS A 60 -5.45 -11.19 5.31
N ARG A 61 -5.78 -9.92 5.05
CA ARG A 61 -6.83 -9.20 5.77
C ARG A 61 -8.17 -9.60 5.16
N PRO A 62 -8.93 -10.55 5.74
CA PRO A 62 -10.25 -10.87 5.20
C PRO A 62 -11.07 -9.59 5.15
N ALA A 63 -11.63 -9.28 3.98
CA ALA A 63 -12.68 -8.29 3.83
C ALA A 63 -13.91 -8.81 4.60
N GLY A 64 -13.94 -8.60 5.91
CA GLY A 64 -14.98 -9.12 6.78
C GLY A 64 -14.53 -9.23 8.22
N GLN A 65 -14.53 -8.11 8.94
CA GLN A 65 -14.76 -8.08 10.39
C GLN A 65 -15.40 -6.72 10.74
N GLY A 66 -16.73 -6.71 10.87
CA GLY A 66 -17.53 -5.62 11.45
C GLY A 66 -18.59 -5.05 10.52
#